data_AF-A0AAV0WN58-F1
#
_entry.id   AF-A0AAV0WN58-F1
#
_cell.length_a   1.000
_cell.length_b   1.000
_cell.length_c   1.000
_cell.angle_alpha   90.00
_cell.angle_beta   90.00
_cell.angle_gamma   90.00
#
_symmetry.space_group_name_H-M   'P 1'
#
loop_
_entity.id
_entity.type
_entity.pdbx_description
1 polymer ?
#
loop_
_entity_poly.entity_id
_entity_poly.type
_entity_poly.pdbx_seq_one_letter_code
_entity_poly.pdbx_strand_id
1 'polypeptide(L)'
;MGIIWPGDIQYNIVLLFLFDAAPYNMVKAGTVLKNIYTKMIHVTCCAHGLHRIVEEIRGHFGTVDELIFNMKKIFRKAPYRVEMFKSEAPDI
;
A
#
# COMPACT_ATOMS: atom_id res chain seq x y z
N MET A 1 -4.12 15.36 16.21
CA MET A 1 -3.08 15.67 15.22
C MET A 1 -1.82 15.99 16.00
N GLY A 2 -0.85 15.06 16.07
CA GLY A 2 0.34 15.22 16.91
C GLY A 2 1.41 16.03 16.18
N ILE A 3 1.91 17.09 16.81
CA ILE A 3 3.08 17.81 16.31
C ILE A 3 4.30 16.89 16.50
N ILE A 4 4.97 16.54 15.40
CA ILE A 4 6.10 15.60 15.40
C ILE A 4 7.33 16.21 16.10
N TRP A 5 7.47 17.54 16.05
CA TRP A 5 8.54 18.30 16.70
C TRP A 5 7.95 19.51 17.45
N PRO A 6 7.85 19.49 18.78
CA PRO A 6 7.37 20.64 19.55
C PRO A 6 8.36 21.83 19.58
N GLY A 7 9.57 21.65 19.05
CA GLY A 7 10.61 22.70 18.92
C GLY A 7 11.28 22.64 17.55
N ASP A 8 12.61 22.79 17.50
CA ASP A 8 13.37 22.75 16.24
C ASP A 8 13.42 21.37 15.58
N ILE A 9 13.61 21.36 14.26
CA ILE A 9 13.69 20.13 13.45
C ILE A 9 14.97 19.36 13.80
N GLN A 10 14.81 18.12 14.28
CA GLN A 10 15.94 17.27 14.64
C GLN A 10 16.36 16.36 13.48
N TYR A 11 17.17 16.89 12.56
CA TYR A 11 17.64 16.18 11.37
C TYR A 11 18.45 14.90 11.65
N ASN A 12 19.09 14.81 12.81
CA ASN A 12 19.97 13.68 13.15
C ASN A 12 19.26 12.46 13.76
N ILE A 13 17.96 12.57 14.08
CA ILE A 13 17.25 11.49 14.80
C ILE A 13 16.27 10.73 13.92
N VAL A 14 16.08 11.18 12.67
CA VAL A 14 15.33 10.41 11.68
C VAL A 14 16.25 9.35 11.08
N LEU A 15 16.10 8.11 11.57
CA LEU A 15 17.00 7.00 11.24
C LEU A 15 16.45 6.03 10.18
N LEU A 16 15.14 5.94 10.04
CA LEU A 16 14.50 4.96 9.16
C LEU A 16 13.40 5.59 8.33
N PHE A 17 13.46 5.37 7.02
CA PHE A 17 12.40 5.68 6.08
C PHE A 17 11.94 4.39 5.41
N LEU A 18 10.77 3.90 5.84
CA LEU A 18 10.14 2.70 5.34
C LEU A 18 9.01 3.07 4.37
N PHE A 19 9.03 2.52 3.16
CA PHE A 19 8.04 2.84 2.13
C PHE A 19 7.75 1.62 1.23
N ASP A 20 6.64 1.67 0.50
CA ASP A 20 6.09 0.61 -0.34
C ASP A 20 6.58 0.66 -1.80
N ALA A 21 7.76 1.21 -2.06
CA ALA A 21 8.35 1.32 -3.41
C ALA A 21 7.46 1.95 -4.51
N ALA A 22 6.48 2.80 -4.16
CA ALA A 22 5.71 3.56 -5.14
C ALA A 22 6.65 4.39 -6.06
N PRO A 23 6.72 4.10 -7.39
CA PRO A 23 7.78 4.60 -8.27
C PRO A 23 7.83 6.13 -8.41
N TYR A 24 6.67 6.79 -8.32
CA TYR A 24 6.55 8.19 -8.73
C TYR A 24 6.95 9.18 -7.62
N ASN A 25 6.58 8.89 -6.36
CA ASN A 25 6.70 9.85 -5.26
C ASN A 25 7.77 9.47 -4.23
N MET A 26 7.92 8.18 -3.91
CA MET A 26 8.67 7.79 -2.71
C MET A 26 10.17 7.65 -2.95
N VAL A 27 10.60 7.24 -4.14
CA VAL A 27 12.03 7.13 -4.48
C VAL A 27 12.67 8.52 -4.62
N LYS A 28 11.96 9.46 -5.26
CA LYS A 28 12.40 10.86 -5.39
C LYS A 28 12.41 11.56 -4.04
N ALA A 29 11.34 11.42 -3.26
CA ALA A 29 11.28 11.96 -1.90
C ALA A 29 12.38 11.37 -1.01
N GLY A 30 12.59 10.04 -1.04
CA GLY A 30 13.66 9.39 -0.30
C GLY A 30 15.05 9.93 -0.65
N THR A 31 15.30 10.23 -1.93
CA THR A 31 16.57 10.81 -2.38
C THR A 31 16.77 12.23 -1.83
N VAL A 32 15.75 13.07 -1.91
CA VAL A 32 15.79 14.43 -1.36
C VAL A 32 15.92 14.41 0.17
N LEU A 33 15.16 13.55 0.84
CA LEU A 33 15.18 13.39 2.28
C LEU A 33 16.52 12.87 2.79
N LYS A 34 17.22 12.00 2.05
CA LYS A 34 18.56 11.55 2.41
C LYS A 34 19.58 12.69 2.48
N ASN A 35 19.43 13.73 1.64
CA ASN A 35 20.29 14.91 1.67
C ASN A 35 20.01 15.80 2.90
N ILE A 36 18.77 15.78 3.39
CA ILE A 36 18.30 16.56 4.54
C ILE A 36 18.59 15.83 5.86
N TYR A 37 18.40 14.51 5.87
CA TYR A 37 18.55 13.60 7.00
C TYR A 37 19.67 12.61 6.71
N THR A 38 20.91 13.05 6.94
CA THR A 38 22.12 12.32 6.51
C THR A 38 22.32 10.95 7.17
N LYS A 39 21.67 10.69 8.31
CA LYS A 39 21.69 9.42 9.04
C LYS A 39 20.52 8.48 8.70
N MET A 40 19.63 8.89 7.82
CA MET A 40 18.43 8.14 7.47
C MET A 40 18.76 6.95 6.55
N ILE A 41 18.31 5.76 6.94
CA ILE A 41 18.35 4.54 6.12
C ILE A 41 17.03 4.40 5.38
N HIS A 42 17.11 4.24 4.07
CA HIS A 42 15.96 4.06 3.18
C HIS A 42 15.74 2.56 2.93
N VAL A 43 14.58 2.05 3.34
CA VAL A 43 14.24 0.62 3.27
C VAL A 43 12.90 0.43 2.56
N THR A 44 12.86 -0.46 1.58
CA THR A 44 11.61 -0.93 0.98
C THR A 44 10.94 -1.92 1.91
N CYS A 45 9.65 -1.77 2.13
CA CYS A 45 8.87 -2.67 2.96
C CYS A 45 8.92 -4.12 2.44
N CYS A 46 9.29 -5.07 3.29
CA CYS A 46 9.34 -6.49 2.95
C CYS A 46 7.99 -7.03 2.46
N ALA A 47 6.89 -6.56 3.05
CA ALA A 47 5.54 -6.91 2.61
C ALA A 47 5.29 -6.48 1.16
N HIS A 48 5.81 -5.31 0.76
CA HIS A 48 5.74 -4.86 -0.63
C HIS A 48 6.62 -5.73 -1.55
N GLY A 49 7.82 -6.11 -1.11
CA GLY A 49 8.66 -7.06 -1.85
C GLY A 49 7.96 -8.39 -2.12
N LEU A 50 7.33 -8.96 -1.09
CA LEU A 50 6.51 -10.17 -1.21
C LEU A 50 5.33 -9.98 -2.16
N HIS A 51 4.62 -8.85 -2.05
CA HIS A 51 3.52 -8.53 -2.95
C HIS A 51 3.97 -8.51 -4.43
N ARG A 52 5.11 -7.88 -4.74
CA ARG A 52 5.65 -7.88 -6.12
C ARG A 52 5.98 -9.27 -6.65
N ILE A 53 6.55 -10.13 -5.81
CA ILE A 53 6.83 -11.53 -6.18
C ILE A 53 5.53 -12.26 -6.49
N VAL A 54 4.50 -12.08 -5.65
CA VAL A 54 3.20 -12.71 -5.87
C VAL A 54 2.52 -12.19 -7.13
N GLU A 55 2.59 -10.88 -7.41
CA GLU A 55 2.06 -10.29 -8.64
C GLU A 55 2.76 -10.84 -9.90
N GLU A 56 4.08 -11.03 -9.86
CA GLU A 56 4.82 -11.64 -10.97
C GLU A 56 4.37 -13.09 -11.21
N ILE A 57 4.25 -13.88 -10.13
CA ILE A 57 3.75 -15.26 -10.20
C ILE A 57 2.32 -15.26 -10.77
N ARG A 58 1.44 -14.39 -10.26
CA ARG A 58 0.06 -14.22 -10.74
C ARG A 58 0.01 -13.94 -12.25
N GLY A 59 0.92 -13.11 -12.75
CA GLY A 59 1.05 -12.80 -14.19
C GLY A 59 1.25 -14.03 -15.07
N HIS A 60 1.84 -15.11 -14.55
CA HIS A 60 2.02 -16.38 -15.27
C HIS A 60 0.77 -17.28 -15.27
N PHE A 61 -0.22 -17.01 -14.41
CA PHE A 61 -1.40 -17.86 -14.22
C PHE A 61 -2.71 -17.16 -14.61
N GLY A 62 -2.78 -16.64 -15.84
CA GLY A 62 -3.95 -15.92 -16.35
C GLY A 62 -5.28 -16.69 -16.25
N THR A 63 -5.26 -18.03 -16.39
CA THR A 63 -6.46 -18.87 -16.25
C THR A 63 -7.04 -18.86 -14.83
N VAL A 64 -6.18 -18.83 -13.81
CA VAL A 64 -6.62 -18.75 -12.41
C VAL A 64 -7.22 -17.37 -12.15
N ASP A 65 -6.62 -16.33 -12.71
CA ASP A 65 -7.15 -14.97 -12.65
C ASP A 65 -8.52 -14.84 -13.31
N GLU A 66 -8.72 -15.47 -14.47
CA GLU A 66 -10.02 -15.51 -15.14
C GLU A 66 -11.08 -16.24 -14.31
N LEU A 67 -10.74 -17.39 -13.71
CA LEU A 67 -11.62 -18.14 -12.82
C LEU A 67 -12.05 -17.26 -11.62
N ILE A 68 -11.10 -16.63 -10.95
CA ILE A 68 -11.36 -15.74 -9.81
C ILE A 68 -12.21 -14.55 -10.26
N PHE A 69 -11.94 -13.99 -11.44
CA PHE A 69 -12.71 -12.86 -11.98
C PHE A 69 -14.16 -13.24 -12.27
N ASN A 70 -14.40 -14.40 -12.87
CA ASN A 70 -15.74 -14.91 -13.12
C ASN A 70 -16.48 -15.21 -11.82
N MET A 71 -15.81 -15.79 -10.82
CA MET A 71 -16.37 -15.95 -9.48
C MET A 71 -16.76 -14.60 -8.85
N LYS A 72 -15.87 -13.60 -8.91
CA LYS A 72 -16.17 -12.24 -8.43
C LYS A 72 -17.38 -11.62 -9.13
N LYS A 73 -17.56 -11.83 -10.44
CA LYS A 73 -18.75 -11.35 -11.18
C LYS A 73 -20.04 -11.93 -10.63
N ILE A 74 -20.06 -13.24 -10.35
CA ILE A 74 -21.23 -13.93 -9.79
C ILE A 74 -21.61 -13.30 -8.45
N PHE A 75 -20.63 -13.10 -7.56
CA PHE A 75 -20.89 -12.55 -6.23
C PHE A 75 -21.09 -11.04 -6.16
N ARG A 76 -20.65 -10.27 -7.16
CA ARG A 76 -20.77 -8.80 -7.18
C ARG A 76 -22.22 -8.32 -7.21
N LYS A 77 -23.11 -9.12 -7.80
CA LYS A 77 -24.56 -8.83 -7.88
C LYS A 77 -25.42 -9.83 -7.10
N ALA A 78 -24.83 -10.59 -6.18
CA ALA A 78 -25.59 -11.54 -5.39
C ALA A 78 -26.64 -10.78 -4.55
N PRO A 79 -27.96 -11.06 -4.71
CA PRO A 79 -29.03 -10.34 -4.05
C PRO A 79 -28.83 -10.27 -2.53
N TYR A 80 -28.46 -11.40 -1.92
CA TYR A 80 -28.15 -11.51 -0.51
C TYR A 80 -27.06 -10.53 -0.04
N ARG A 81 -25.99 -10.35 -0.82
CA ARG A 81 -24.91 -9.41 -0.48
C ARG A 81 -25.37 -7.96 -0.58
N VAL A 82 -26.21 -7.65 -1.56
CA VAL A 82 -26.78 -6.31 -1.72
C VAL A 82 -27.75 -5.99 -0.59
N GLU A 83 -28.60 -6.94 -0.21
CA GLU A 83 -29.53 -6.80 0.92
C GLU A 83 -28.77 -6.65 2.25
N MET A 84 -27.77 -7.50 2.50
CA MET A 84 -26.93 -7.40 3.69
C MET A 84 -26.19 -6.05 3.75
N PHE A 85 -25.65 -5.57 2.64
CA PHE A 85 -25.02 -4.24 2.57
C PHE A 85 -26.02 -3.12 2.89
N LYS A 86 -27.21 -3.14 2.29
CA LYS A 86 -28.27 -2.15 2.58
C LYS A 86 -28.76 -2.22 4.03
N SER A 87 -28.72 -3.40 4.65
CA SER A 87 -29.08 -3.59 6.05
C SER A 87 -28.04 -3.02 7.00
N GLU A 88 -26.74 -3.20 6.71
CA GLU A 88 -25.67 -2.73 7.58
C GLU A 88 -25.27 -1.27 7.33
N ALA A 89 -25.50 -0.77 6.12
CA ALA A 89 -25.22 0.61 5.72
C ALA A 89 -26.40 1.20 4.93
N PRO A 90 -27.54 1.51 5.58
CA PRO A 90 -28.75 1.99 4.91
C PRO A 90 -28.61 3.39 4.29
N ASP A 91 -27.64 4.19 4.76
CA ASP A 91 -27.43 5.59 4.36
C ASP A 91 -26.22 5.79 3.42
N ILE A 92 -25.65 4.69 2.91
CA ILE A 92 -24.58 4.67 1.88
C ILE A 92 -25.14 4.12 0.58
#